data_AF-A0A515KH98-F1
#
_entry.id   AF-A0A515KH98-F1
#
_cell.length_a   1.000
_cell.length_b   1.000
_cell.length_c   1.000
_cell.angle_alpha   90.00
_cell.angle_beta   90.00
_cell.angle_gamma   90.00
#
_symmetry.space_group_name_H-M   'P 1'
#
loop_
_entity.id
_entity.type
_entity.pdbx_description
1 polymer ?
#
loop_
_entity_poly.entity_id
_entity_poly.type
_entity_poly.pdbx_seq_one_letter_code
_entity_poly.pdbx_strand_id
1 'polypeptide(L)'
;MSAQPAKVADITDERSAQTYLDQTVMTNFCRVLDTSRLPPTLVMHMMAAALGRTYREVASAHLDGQCPCGWCPLPDVDIEMLLASLEEAAAPKRPDGLESMVIAGRA
;
A
#
# COMPACT_ATOMS: atom_id res chain seq x y z
N MET A 1 -12.55 19.39 -1.18
CA MET A 1 -13.52 18.28 -1.13
C MET A 1 -12.82 17.11 -0.45
N SER A 2 -13.00 16.94 0.86
CA SER A 2 -12.43 15.78 1.55
C SER A 2 -13.21 14.55 1.12
N ALA A 3 -12.58 13.64 0.39
CA ALA A 3 -13.19 12.34 0.09
C ALA A 3 -13.44 11.63 1.43
N GLN A 4 -14.69 11.25 1.65
CA GLN A 4 -15.07 10.40 2.78
C GLN A 4 -14.19 9.12 2.70
N PRO A 5 -13.58 8.65 3.79
CA PRO A 5 -12.86 7.38 3.75
C PRO A 5 -13.82 6.28 3.30
N ALA A 6 -13.42 5.48 2.31
CA ALA A 6 -14.19 4.31 1.90
C ALA A 6 -14.51 3.46 3.14
N LYS A 7 -15.75 2.99 3.29
CA LYS A 7 -16.13 2.16 4.43
C LYS A 7 -15.69 0.72 4.12
N VAL A 8 -15.28 -0.04 5.15
CA VAL A 8 -14.94 -1.48 4.99
C VAL A 8 -16.08 -2.26 4.31
N ALA A 9 -17.33 -1.83 4.51
CA ALA A 9 -18.53 -2.42 3.89
C ALA A 9 -18.63 -2.23 2.37
N ASP A 10 -17.81 -1.37 1.77
CA ASP A 10 -17.82 -1.06 0.33
C ASP A 10 -16.72 -1.83 -0.43
N ILE A 11 -15.97 -2.70 0.25
CA ILE A 11 -14.94 -3.54 -0.37
C ILE A 11 -15.62 -4.75 -1.01
N THR A 12 -15.74 -4.74 -2.34
CA THR A 12 -16.43 -5.79 -3.12
C THR A 12 -15.52 -6.50 -4.11
N ASP A 13 -14.36 -5.94 -4.40
CA ASP A 13 -13.37 -6.45 -5.37
C ASP A 13 -11.95 -5.96 -5.01
N GLU A 14 -10.95 -6.44 -5.73
CA GLU A 14 -9.54 -6.06 -5.49
C GLU A 14 -9.29 -4.55 -5.65
N ARG A 15 -9.96 -3.89 -6.59
CA ARG A 15 -9.75 -2.46 -6.84
C ARG A 15 -10.29 -1.59 -5.71
N SER A 16 -11.49 -1.90 -5.24
CA SER A 16 -12.11 -1.25 -4.08
C SER A 16 -11.32 -1.53 -2.80
N ALA A 17 -10.81 -2.77 -2.63
CA ALA A 17 -9.89 -3.11 -1.54
C ALA A 17 -8.60 -2.28 -1.60
N GLN A 18 -7.94 -2.18 -2.76
CA GLN A 18 -6.73 -1.40 -2.93
C GLN A 18 -6.96 0.09 -2.64
N THR A 19 -8.06 0.63 -3.16
CA THR A 19 -8.44 2.04 -2.92
C THR A 19 -8.64 2.31 -1.41
N TYR A 20 -9.30 1.39 -0.72
CA TYR A 20 -9.49 1.48 0.73
C TYR A 20 -8.16 1.43 1.49
N LEU A 21 -7.26 0.52 1.09
CA LEU A 21 -5.94 0.39 1.70
C LEU A 21 -5.10 1.65 1.49
N ASP A 22 -5.03 2.18 0.28
CA ASP A 22 -4.28 3.41 -0.04
C ASP A 22 -4.73 4.60 0.83
N GLN A 23 -6.06 4.79 0.94
CA GLN A 23 -6.64 5.84 1.78
C GLN A 23 -6.33 5.63 3.26
N THR A 24 -6.42 4.38 3.73
CA THR A 24 -6.17 4.03 5.13
C THR A 24 -4.71 4.25 5.49
N VAL A 25 -3.78 3.82 4.62
CA VAL A 25 -2.33 4.02 4.78
C VAL A 25 -2.00 5.50 4.84
N MET A 26 -2.47 6.31 3.88
CA MET A 26 -2.21 7.75 3.85
C MET A 26 -2.79 8.47 5.08
N THR A 27 -4.02 8.12 5.47
CA THR A 27 -4.66 8.71 6.66
C THR A 27 -3.86 8.41 7.93
N ASN A 28 -3.40 7.18 8.09
CA ASN A 28 -2.58 6.79 9.25
C ASN A 28 -1.22 7.49 9.24
N PHE A 29 -0.57 7.57 8.08
CA PHE A 29 0.70 8.27 7.91
C PHE A 29 0.58 9.74 8.34
N CYS A 30 -0.40 10.48 7.80
CA CYS A 30 -0.64 11.89 8.16
C CYS A 30 -0.94 12.04 9.66
N ARG A 31 -1.79 11.19 10.23
CA ARG A 31 -2.12 11.23 11.66
C ARG A 31 -0.89 11.03 12.55
N VAL A 32 0.00 10.09 12.20
CA VAL A 32 1.24 9.87 12.96
C VAL A 32 2.18 11.05 12.81
N LEU A 33 2.30 11.62 11.61
CA LEU A 33 3.11 12.83 11.38
C LEU A 33 2.64 14.01 12.24
N ASP A 34 1.35 14.31 12.19
CA ASP A 34 0.74 15.45 12.87
C ASP A 34 0.91 15.36 14.40
N THR A 35 0.89 14.14 14.94
CA THR A 35 0.94 13.90 16.38
C THR A 35 2.35 13.72 16.93
N SER A 36 3.30 13.19 16.15
CA SER A 36 4.62 12.79 16.64
C SER A 36 5.75 13.79 16.34
N ARG A 37 5.58 14.68 15.35
CA ARG A 37 6.62 15.59 14.82
C ARG A 37 7.88 14.86 14.30
N LEU A 38 7.79 13.57 14.00
CA LEU A 38 8.89 12.80 13.43
C LEU A 38 9.11 13.16 11.95
N PRO A 39 10.32 12.95 11.41
CA PRO A 39 10.56 13.08 9.97
C PRO A 39 9.67 12.12 9.15
N PRO A 40 9.13 12.55 7.99
CA PRO A 40 8.35 11.69 7.09
C PRO A 40 9.00 10.36 6.76
N THR A 41 10.30 10.37 6.49
CA THR A 41 11.06 9.17 6.17
C THR A 41 11.07 8.19 7.34
N LEU A 42 11.22 8.65 8.59
CA LEU A 42 11.20 7.77 9.76
C LEU A 42 9.83 7.12 9.95
N VAL A 43 8.74 7.88 9.76
CA VAL A 43 7.38 7.32 9.82
C VAL A 43 7.17 6.27 8.74
N MET A 44 7.67 6.48 7.52
CA MET A 44 7.63 5.46 6.45
C MET A 44 8.37 4.17 6.85
N HIS A 45 9.57 4.28 7.44
CA HIS A 45 10.29 3.10 7.94
C HIS A 45 9.52 2.37 9.04
N MET A 46 8.87 3.10 9.94
CA MET A 46 8.05 2.51 11.00
C MET A 46 6.82 1.78 10.42
N MET A 47 6.18 2.34 9.40
CA MET A 47 5.06 1.70 8.70
C MET A 47 5.51 0.43 7.96
N ALA A 48 6.64 0.46 7.26
CA ALA A 48 7.22 -0.74 6.63
C ALA A 48 7.52 -1.83 7.67
N ALA A 49 8.11 -1.45 8.81
CA ALA A 49 8.36 -2.38 9.90
C ALA A 49 7.07 -2.94 10.53
N ALA A 50 6.00 -2.14 10.59
CA ALA A 50 4.69 -2.59 11.04
C ALA A 50 4.09 -3.61 10.08
N LEU A 51 4.16 -3.35 8.76
CA LEU A 51 3.70 -4.29 7.73
C LEU A 51 4.43 -5.65 7.84
N GLY A 52 5.76 -5.64 8.01
CA GLY A 52 6.54 -6.87 8.19
C GLY A 52 6.17 -7.66 9.46
N ARG A 53 5.82 -6.96 10.56
CA ARG A 53 5.31 -7.62 11.78
C ARG A 53 3.94 -8.23 11.56
N THR A 54 3.03 -7.51 10.89
CA THR A 54 1.71 -8.03 10.51
C THR A 54 1.85 -9.28 9.63
N TYR A 55 2.72 -9.25 8.62
CA TYR A 55 3.01 -10.42 7.79
C TYR A 55 3.45 -11.62 8.65
N ARG A 56 4.42 -11.42 9.55
CA ARG A 56 4.92 -12.50 10.42
C ARG A 56 3.82 -13.10 11.29
N GLU A 57 2.96 -12.27 11.88
CA GLU A 57 1.84 -12.73 12.71
C GLU A 57 0.84 -13.53 11.89
N VAL A 58 0.48 -13.04 10.71
CA VAL A 58 -0.45 -13.70 9.79
C VAL A 58 0.16 -15.01 9.30
N ALA A 59 1.41 -15.03 8.84
CA ALA A 59 2.11 -16.24 8.41
C ALA A 59 2.19 -17.29 9.53
N SER A 60 2.53 -16.89 10.76
CA SER A 60 2.58 -17.80 11.91
C SER A 60 1.24 -18.49 12.15
N ALA A 61 0.14 -17.73 12.12
CA ALA A 61 -1.20 -18.29 12.33
C ALA A 61 -1.60 -19.32 11.25
N HIS A 62 -1.00 -19.25 10.06
CA HIS A 62 -1.26 -20.18 8.97
C HIS A 62 -0.38 -21.42 9.02
N LEU A 63 0.85 -21.30 9.53
CA LEU A 63 1.76 -22.43 9.76
C LEU A 63 1.30 -23.34 10.90
N ASP A 64 0.50 -22.81 11.85
CA ASP A 64 -0.10 -23.58 12.96
C ASP A 64 -1.23 -24.54 12.50
N GLY A 65 -1.43 -24.70 11.19
CA GLY A 65 -2.20 -25.78 10.56
C GLY A 65 -3.73 -25.64 10.66
N GLN A 66 -4.22 -24.49 11.12
CA GLN A 66 -5.64 -24.28 11.43
C GLN A 66 -6.40 -23.41 10.41
N CYS A 67 -5.72 -22.79 9.44
CA CYS A 67 -6.41 -22.02 8.40
C CYS A 67 -6.86 -22.92 7.23
N PRO A 68 -8.16 -23.00 6.93
CA PRO A 68 -8.66 -23.72 5.75
C PRO A 68 -8.51 -22.92 4.44
N CYS A 69 -7.93 -21.72 4.50
CA CYS A 69 -7.83 -20.78 3.38
C CYS A 69 -6.82 -21.21 2.28
N GLY A 70 -5.98 -22.21 2.55
CA GLY A 70 -5.05 -22.78 1.56
C GLY A 70 -3.79 -21.96 1.29
N TRP A 71 -3.61 -20.80 1.93
CA TRP A 71 -2.37 -20.03 1.85
C TRP A 71 -1.28 -20.70 2.70
N CYS A 72 -0.15 -21.01 2.07
CA CYS A 72 1.04 -21.58 2.70
C CYS A 72 2.17 -20.54 2.61
N PRO A 73 2.48 -19.81 3.69
CA PRO A 73 3.46 -18.74 3.65
C PRO A 73 4.86 -19.29 3.39
N LEU A 74 5.59 -18.61 2.50
CA LEU A 74 6.98 -18.88 2.16
C LEU A 74 7.77 -17.59 2.40
N PRO A 75 8.33 -17.36 3.61
CA PRO A 75 8.87 -16.06 4.01
C PRO A 75 9.79 -15.40 3.00
N ASP A 76 10.74 -16.13 2.43
CA ASP A 76 11.68 -15.55 1.48
C ASP A 76 10.99 -15.07 0.20
N VAL A 77 10.06 -15.86 -0.34
CA VAL A 77 9.32 -15.56 -1.57
C VAL A 77 8.28 -14.46 -1.33
N ASP A 78 7.56 -14.53 -0.22
CA ASP A 78 6.52 -13.56 0.13
C ASP A 78 7.13 -12.17 0.36
N ILE A 79 8.24 -12.08 1.08
CA ILE A 79 8.92 -10.80 1.33
C ILE A 79 9.49 -10.23 0.03
N GLU A 80 10.06 -11.06 -0.85
CA GLU A 80 10.52 -10.61 -2.17
C GLU A 80 9.37 -10.03 -3.00
N MET A 81 8.21 -10.68 -3.03
CA MET A 81 7.01 -10.17 -3.71
C MET A 81 6.50 -8.86 -3.10
N LEU A 82 6.53 -8.71 -1.77
CA LEU A 82 6.14 -7.47 -1.10
C LEU A 82 7.11 -6.32 -1.43
N LEU A 83 8.41 -6.59 -1.49
CA LEU A 83 9.41 -5.61 -1.90
C LEU A 83 9.22 -5.19 -3.36
N ALA A 84 9.02 -6.15 -4.26
CA ALA A 84 8.75 -5.87 -5.67
C ALA A 84 7.47 -5.02 -5.84
N SER A 85 6.41 -5.33 -5.10
CA SER A 85 5.15 -4.57 -5.12
C SER A 85 5.34 -3.14 -4.61
N LEU A 86 6.17 -2.96 -3.56
CA LEU A 86 6.51 -1.64 -3.04
C LEU A 86 7.32 -0.81 -4.06
N GLU A 87 8.30 -1.44 -4.70
CA GLU A 87 9.11 -0.82 -5.75
C GLU A 87 8.27 -0.39 -6.95
N GLU A 88 7.37 -1.25 -7.41
CA GLU A 88 6.44 -0.96 -8.50
C GLU A 88 5.50 0.21 -8.15
N ALA A 89 4.90 0.19 -6.95
CA ALA A 89 4.00 1.25 -6.50
C ALA A 89 4.70 2.60 -6.27
N ALA A 90 5.98 2.57 -5.89
CA ALA A 90 6.80 3.77 -5.69
C ALA A 90 7.42 4.32 -6.98
N ALA A 91 7.38 3.56 -8.07
CA ALA A 91 7.96 3.98 -9.34
C ALA A 91 7.33 5.30 -9.81
N PRO A 92 8.12 6.24 -10.36
CA PRO A 92 7.58 7.47 -10.93
C PRO A 92 6.51 7.14 -11.97
N LYS A 93 5.34 7.78 -11.87
CA LYS A 93 4.37 7.76 -12.97
C LYS A 93 5.09 8.34 -14.19
N ARG A 94 5.27 7.53 -15.24
CA ARG A 94 5.79 8.05 -16.50
C ARG A 94 4.86 9.19 -16.92
N PRO A 95 5.37 10.40 -17.20
CA PRO A 95 4.54 11.42 -17.80
C PRO A 95 3.96 10.82 -19.09
N ASP A 96 2.65 11.00 -19.32
CA ASP A 96 2.05 10.69 -20.61
C ASP A 96 2.93 11.35 -21.67
N GLY A 97 3.42 10.56 -22.63
CA GLY A 97 4.44 11.02 -23.56
C GLY A 97 3.98 12.26 -24.32
N LEU A 98 4.93 12.96 -24.94
CA LEU A 98 4.66 14.18 -25.72
C LEU A 98 3.62 13.93 -26.83
N GLU A 99 3.38 12.67 -27.22
CA GLU A 99 2.27 12.25 -28.08
C GLU A 99 0.86 12.56 -27.55
N SER A 100 0.69 12.77 -26.23
CA SER A 100 -0.58 13.12 -25.59
C SER A 100 -0.81 14.63 -25.45
N MET A 101 0.22 15.45 -25.71
CA MET A 101 0.13 16.89 -25.60
C MET A 101 -0.60 17.49 -26.81
N VAL A 102 -1.72 18.16 -26.57
CA VAL A 102 -2.41 18.96 -27.59
C VAL A 102 -1.51 20.14 -27.97
N ILE A 103 -1.09 20.21 -29.24
CA ILE A 103 -0.28 21.32 -29.78
C ILE A 103 -1.08 22.62 -29.66
N ALA A 104 -0.60 23.54 -28.82
CA ALA A 104 -1.30 24.77 -28.42
C ALA A 104 -1.10 25.98 -29.35
N GLY A 105 -0.46 25.83 -30.52
CA GLY A 105 -0.22 26.98 -31.40
C GLY A 105 0.12 26.62 -32.84
N ARG A 106 -0.45 27.38 -33.78
CA ARG A 106 0.00 27.49 -35.17
C ARG A 106 0.49 28.92 -35.37
N ALA A 107 1.68 29.08 -35.96
CA ALA A 107 2.27 30.37 -36.33
C ALA A 107 1.64 30.93 -37.62
#